data_AF-A0A925MWU8-F1
#
_entry.id   AF-A0A925MWU8-F1
#
_cell.length_a   1.000
_cell.length_b   1.000
_cell.length_c   1.000
_cell.angle_alpha   90.00
_cell.angle_beta   90.00
_cell.angle_gamma   90.00
#
_symmetry.space_group_name_H-M   'P 1'
#
loop_
_entity.id
_entity.type
_entity.pdbx_description
1 polymer ?
#
loop_
_entity_poly.entity_id
_entity_poly.type
_entity_poly.pdbx_seq_one_letter_code
_entity_poly.pdbx_strand_id
1 'polypeptide(L)'
;LHYAGLGVAELDAAMAELIAAGDATNARRSALAAKLAAPSAQPRYELFLERAPRAIAAHARLLGGRPLADAIARWEESRDLAGSAVRLSLDPHATVFELAGKLAALAERG
;
A
#
# COMPACT_ATOMS: atom_id res chain seq x y z
N LEU A 1 -9.72 2.97 -24.73
CA LEU A 1 -9.35 2.27 -23.48
C LEU A 1 -8.97 3.31 -22.41
N HIS A 2 -9.96 3.89 -21.72
CA HIS A 2 -9.75 4.93 -20.69
C HIS A 2 -9.74 4.37 -19.24
N TYR A 3 -10.00 3.07 -19.05
CA TYR A 3 -10.16 2.48 -17.71
C TYR A 3 -8.85 2.24 -16.95
N ALA A 4 -7.71 2.09 -17.64
CA ALA A 4 -6.43 1.87 -16.97
C ALA A 4 -5.96 3.12 -16.20
N GLY A 5 -6.11 4.32 -16.77
CA GLY A 5 -5.69 5.57 -16.14
C GLY A 5 -6.55 5.96 -14.93
N LEU A 6 -7.87 5.73 -15.00
CA LEU A 6 -8.77 6.01 -13.87
C LEU A 6 -8.47 5.08 -12.68
N GLY A 7 -8.24 3.79 -12.95
CA GLY A 7 -7.92 2.82 -11.90
C GLY A 7 -6.57 3.09 -11.21
N VAL A 8 -5.58 3.63 -11.93
CA VAL A 8 -4.29 4.03 -11.34
C VAL A 8 -4.47 5.23 -10.42
N ALA A 9 -5.21 6.26 -10.86
CA ALA A 9 -5.44 7.45 -10.05
C ALA A 9 -6.22 7.14 -8.76
N GLU A 10 -7.25 6.28 -8.85
CA GLU A 10 -8.00 5.81 -7.68
C GLU A 10 -7.12 5.01 -6.70
N LEU A 11 -6.20 4.19 -7.23
CA LEU A 11 -5.26 3.41 -6.41
C LEU A 11 -4.27 4.32 -5.67
N ASP A 12 -3.65 5.26 -6.39
CA ASP A 12 -2.72 6.24 -5.82
C ASP A 12 -3.41 7.11 -4.76
N ALA A 13 -4.65 7.53 -5.02
CA ALA A 13 -5.47 8.26 -4.04
C ALA A 13 -5.76 7.42 -2.79
N ALA A 14 -6.14 6.15 -2.94
CA ALA A 14 -6.39 5.27 -1.80
C ALA A 14 -5.13 5.08 -0.93
N MET A 15 -3.95 4.95 -1.53
CA MET A 15 -2.68 4.88 -0.79
C MET A 15 -2.35 6.20 -0.08
N ALA A 16 -2.56 7.34 -0.75
CA ALA A 16 -2.32 8.65 -0.16
C ALA A 16 -3.23 8.91 1.05
N GLU A 17 -4.51 8.53 0.97
CA GLU A 17 -5.46 8.62 2.08
C GLU A 17 -5.05 7.77 3.29
N LEU A 18 -4.56 6.54 3.05
CA LEU A 18 -4.01 5.70 4.12
C LEU A 18 -2.82 6.39 4.80
N ILE A 19 -1.87 6.91 4.03
CA ILE A 19 -0.67 7.60 4.56
C ILE A 19 -1.04 8.87 5.33
N ALA A 20 -2.05 9.61 4.88
CA ALA A 20 -2.39 10.91 5.46
C ALA A 20 -3.28 10.79 6.69
N ALA A 21 -4.30 9.91 6.67
CA ALA A 21 -5.33 9.83 7.68
C ALA A 21 -5.25 8.57 8.56
N GLY A 22 -4.40 7.61 8.20
CA GLY A 22 -4.35 6.31 8.86
C GLY A 22 -5.61 5.49 8.61
N ASP A 23 -5.76 4.42 9.40
CA ASP A 23 -6.87 3.49 9.25
C ASP A 23 -7.21 2.78 10.56
N ALA A 24 -7.52 3.54 11.60
CA ALA A 24 -7.78 3.00 12.95
C ALA A 24 -8.91 1.94 13.00
N THR A 25 -9.88 2.01 12.08
CA THR A 25 -10.99 1.04 11.98
C THR A 25 -10.71 -0.09 11.00
N ASN A 26 -9.57 -0.08 10.32
CA ASN A 26 -9.19 -1.01 9.25
C ASN A 26 -10.13 -0.99 8.04
N ALA A 27 -11.04 -0.01 7.95
CA ALA A 27 -12.08 0.01 6.93
C ALA A 27 -11.49 0.28 5.54
N ARG A 28 -10.50 1.17 5.42
CA ARG A 28 -9.89 1.52 4.13
C ARG A 28 -9.05 0.38 3.60
N ARG A 29 -8.22 -0.25 4.45
CA ARG A 29 -7.38 -1.38 4.06
C ARG A 29 -8.20 -2.63 3.71
N SER A 30 -9.29 -2.89 4.44
CA SER A 30 -10.20 -4.00 4.12
C SER A 30 -10.91 -3.78 2.78
N ALA A 31 -11.40 -2.56 2.54
CA ALA A 31 -12.05 -2.23 1.27
C ALA A 31 -11.08 -2.31 0.08
N LEU A 32 -9.83 -1.85 0.26
CA LEU A 32 -8.80 -1.95 -0.77
C LEU A 32 -8.42 -3.41 -1.05
N ALA A 33 -8.25 -4.24 -0.02
CA ALA A 33 -7.98 -5.66 -0.13
C ALA A 33 -9.10 -6.40 -0.90
N ALA A 34 -10.36 -6.16 -0.55
CA ALA A 34 -11.49 -6.74 -1.25
C ALA A 34 -11.53 -6.35 -2.74
N LYS A 35 -11.24 -5.07 -3.06
CA LYS A 35 -11.21 -4.58 -4.46
C LYS A 35 -10.09 -5.22 -5.27
N LEU A 36 -8.90 -5.36 -4.70
CA LEU A 36 -7.72 -5.85 -5.41
C LEU A 36 -7.61 -7.37 -5.47
N ALA A 37 -8.31 -8.09 -4.58
CA ALA A 37 -8.41 -9.55 -4.63
C ALA A 37 -9.43 -10.07 -5.64
N ALA A 38 -10.21 -9.20 -6.30
CA ALA A 38 -11.18 -9.61 -7.31
C ALA A 38 -10.46 -10.25 -8.53
N PRO A 39 -11.02 -11.30 -9.17
CA PRO A 39 -10.35 -12.01 -10.27
C PRO A 39 -9.95 -11.12 -11.46
N SER A 40 -10.71 -10.05 -11.73
CA SER A 40 -10.43 -9.09 -12.80
C SER A 40 -9.47 -7.96 -12.40
N ALA A 41 -9.03 -7.93 -11.13
CA ALA A 41 -8.19 -6.89 -10.58
C ALA A 41 -6.69 -7.22 -10.64
N GLN A 42 -6.28 -8.36 -11.22
CA GLN A 42 -4.86 -8.78 -11.29
C GLN A 42 -3.90 -7.67 -11.73
N PRO A 43 -4.17 -6.89 -12.81
CA PRO A 43 -3.27 -5.80 -13.19
C PRO A 43 -3.18 -4.67 -12.15
N ARG A 44 -4.27 -4.40 -11.42
CA ARG A 44 -4.30 -3.39 -10.34
C ARG A 44 -3.59 -3.90 -9.09
N TYR A 45 -3.70 -5.19 -8.80
CA TYR A 45 -2.97 -5.84 -7.71
C TYR A 45 -1.46 -5.77 -7.95
N GLU A 46 -0.98 -6.16 -9.13
CA GLU A 46 0.45 -6.07 -9.48
C GLU A 46 0.96 -4.63 -9.44
N LEU A 47 0.18 -3.69 -9.96
CA LEU A 47 0.49 -2.27 -9.86
C LEU A 47 0.57 -1.80 -8.40
N PHE A 48 -0.34 -2.23 -7.53
CA PHE A 48 -0.30 -1.92 -6.11
C PHE A 48 0.98 -2.45 -5.44
N LEU A 49 1.39 -3.68 -5.75
CA LEU A 49 2.64 -4.27 -5.24
C LEU A 49 3.86 -3.42 -5.63
N GLU A 50 3.90 -2.89 -6.85
CA GLU A 50 4.98 -1.99 -7.28
C GLU A 50 4.92 -0.62 -6.56
N ARG A 51 3.71 -0.08 -6.39
CA ARG A 51 3.49 1.31 -5.97
C ARG A 51 3.54 1.50 -4.46
N ALA A 52 3.07 0.55 -3.66
CA ALA A 52 2.99 0.70 -2.21
C ALA A 52 4.36 0.99 -1.56
N PRO A 53 5.46 0.24 -1.85
CA PRO A 53 6.78 0.58 -1.33
C PRO A 53 7.28 1.95 -1.82
N ARG A 54 6.98 2.34 -3.06
CA ARG A 54 7.36 3.65 -3.60
C ARG A 54 6.66 4.79 -2.89
N ALA A 55 5.39 4.62 -2.53
CA ALA A 55 4.63 5.61 -1.76
C ALA A 55 5.23 5.82 -0.36
N ILE A 56 5.62 4.74 0.33
CA ILE A 56 6.31 4.82 1.62
C ILE A 56 7.65 5.56 1.47
N ALA A 57 8.45 5.20 0.47
CA ALA A 57 9.73 5.86 0.22
C ALA A 57 9.58 7.35 -0.10
N ALA A 58 8.53 7.74 -0.83
CA ALA A 58 8.23 9.13 -1.12
C ALA A 58 7.85 9.90 0.15
N HIS A 59 7.01 9.32 1.01
CA HIS A 59 6.65 9.91 2.31
C HIS A 59 7.87 10.03 3.24
N ALA A 60 8.71 9.00 3.31
CA ALA A 60 9.91 8.98 4.15
C ALA A 60 10.86 10.15 3.84
N ARG A 61 10.97 10.58 2.57
CA ARG A 61 11.81 11.74 2.18
C ARG A 61 11.39 13.07 2.81
N LEU A 62 10.16 13.15 3.32
CA LEU A 62 9.62 14.33 4.00
C LEU A 62 9.88 14.32 5.51
N LEU A 63 10.42 13.21 6.05
CA LEU A 63 10.60 12.99 7.47
C LEU A 63 12.06 13.18 7.90
N GLY A 64 12.27 13.37 9.20
CA GLY A 64 13.58 13.35 9.84
C GLY A 64 13.55 12.62 11.18
N GLY A 65 14.72 12.31 11.74
CA GLY A 65 14.85 11.70 13.06
C GLY A 65 14.14 10.34 13.20
N ARG A 66 13.46 10.14 14.32
CA ARG A 66 12.78 8.86 14.63
C ARG A 66 11.66 8.49 13.64
N PRO A 67 10.77 9.41 13.22
CA PRO A 67 9.79 9.12 12.17
C PRO A 67 10.41 8.58 10.87
N LEU A 68 11.55 9.12 10.43
CA LEU A 68 12.25 8.64 9.24
C LEU A 68 12.73 7.19 9.40
N ALA A 69 13.36 6.85 10.53
CA ALA A 69 13.83 5.49 10.79
C ALA A 69 12.68 4.47 10.75
N ASP A 70 11.54 4.83 11.34
CA ASP A 70 10.34 4.00 11.34
C ASP A 70 9.68 3.85 9.96
N ALA A 71 9.74 4.88 9.13
CA ALA A 71 9.27 4.83 7.74
C ALA A 71 10.19 3.97 6.86
N ILE A 72 11.50 4.01 7.09
CA ILE A 72 12.47 3.14 6.40
C ILE A 72 12.22 1.67 6.74
N ALA A 73 12.04 1.33 8.02
CA ALA A 73 11.73 -0.05 8.43
C ALA A 73 10.45 -0.57 7.73
N ARG A 74 9.40 0.26 7.69
CA ARG A 74 8.15 -0.07 6.97
C ARG A 74 8.37 -0.23 5.47
N TRP A 75 9.24 0.57 4.87
CA TRP A 75 9.59 0.45 3.46
C TRP A 75 10.28 -0.87 3.16
N GLU A 76 11.24 -1.29 3.98
CA GLU A 76 11.95 -2.57 3.84
C GLU A 76 10.97 -3.74 3.90
N GLU A 77 10.16 -3.80 4.96
CA GLU A 77 9.14 -4.85 5.13
C GLU A 77 8.13 -4.87 3.97
N SER A 78 7.72 -3.70 3.46
CA SER A 78 6.77 -3.60 2.34
C SER A 78 7.41 -4.07 1.03
N ARG A 79 8.67 -3.73 0.80
CA ARG A 79 9.42 -4.15 -0.39
C ARG A 79 9.60 -5.67 -0.40
N ASP A 80 9.93 -6.27 0.74
CA ASP A 80 10.13 -7.72 0.85
C ASP A 80 8.82 -8.48 0.65
N LEU A 81 7.73 -8.02 1.28
CA LEU A 81 6.40 -8.59 1.09
C LEU A 81 5.94 -8.48 -0.37
N ALA A 82 6.01 -7.28 -0.95
CA ALA A 82 5.58 -7.06 -2.32
C ALA A 82 6.42 -7.84 -3.35
N GLY A 83 7.74 -7.89 -3.16
CA GLY A 83 8.66 -8.61 -4.03
C GLY A 83 8.52 -10.13 -3.97
N SER A 84 8.01 -10.67 -2.86
CA SER A 84 7.77 -12.11 -2.71
C SER A 84 6.36 -12.55 -3.10
N ALA A 85 5.38 -11.64 -3.12
CA ALA A 85 3.97 -11.94 -3.28
C ALA A 85 3.61 -12.78 -4.51
N VAL A 86 4.05 -12.37 -5.70
CA VAL A 86 3.74 -13.10 -6.95
C VAL A 86 4.47 -14.44 -6.99
N ARG A 87 5.77 -14.44 -6.63
CA ARG A 87 6.63 -15.63 -6.70
C ARG A 87 6.17 -16.74 -5.75
N LEU A 88 5.69 -16.37 -4.56
CA LEU A 88 5.20 -17.31 -3.55
C LEU A 88 3.69 -17.55 -3.66
N SER A 89 3.03 -16.95 -4.65
CA SER A 89 1.57 -17.01 -4.82
C SER A 89 0.82 -16.70 -3.53
N LEU A 90 1.25 -15.63 -2.83
CA LEU A 90 0.60 -15.18 -1.61
C LEU A 90 -0.84 -14.78 -1.89
N ASP A 91 -1.70 -14.94 -0.90
CA ASP A 91 -3.10 -14.53 -0.99
C ASP A 91 -3.19 -13.01 -1.24
N PRO A 92 -3.82 -12.57 -2.35
CA PRO A 92 -3.89 -11.15 -2.69
C PRO A 92 -4.62 -10.31 -1.63
N HIS A 93 -5.66 -10.86 -0.99
CA HIS A 93 -6.44 -10.13 0.01
C HIS A 93 -5.58 -9.83 1.25
N ALA A 94 -4.95 -10.85 1.83
CA ALA A 94 -4.05 -10.71 2.96
C ALA A 94 -2.84 -9.82 2.63
N THR A 95 -2.23 -10.01 1.45
CA THR A 95 -1.07 -9.22 1.02
C THR A 95 -1.41 -7.73 0.91
N VAL A 96 -2.55 -7.39 0.31
CA VAL A 96 -3.00 -6.00 0.18
C VAL A 96 -3.34 -5.42 1.54
N PHE A 97 -4.02 -6.18 2.41
CA PHE A 97 -4.38 -5.74 3.75
C PHE A 97 -3.14 -5.39 4.58
N GLU A 98 -2.11 -6.23 4.56
CA GLU A 98 -0.85 -6.01 5.29
C GLU A 98 -0.08 -4.80 4.74
N LEU A 99 0.09 -4.69 3.43
CA LEU A 99 0.76 -3.54 2.80
C LEU A 99 0.00 -2.22 3.06
N ALA A 100 -1.32 -2.25 2.99
CA ALA A 100 -2.17 -1.09 3.32
C ALA A 100 -2.09 -0.72 4.80
N GLY A 101 -1.92 -1.69 5.70
CA GLY A 101 -1.60 -1.45 7.10
C GLY A 101 -0.27 -0.74 7.31
N LYS A 102 0.77 -1.13 6.56
CA LYS A 102 2.09 -0.45 6.60
C LYS A 102 2.02 0.99 6.10
N LEU A 103 1.20 1.27 5.09
CA LEU A 103 0.89 2.63 4.62
C LEU A 103 0.16 3.44 5.71
N ALA A 104 -0.90 2.88 6.30
CA ALA A 104 -1.70 3.55 7.33
C ALA A 104 -0.89 3.90 8.58
N ALA A 105 0.03 3.02 8.98
CA ALA A 105 0.87 3.20 10.15
C ALA A 105 1.88 4.36 10.03
N LEU A 106 1.98 5.02 8.86
CA LEU A 106 2.73 6.26 8.69
C LEU A 106 1.99 7.48 9.25
N ALA A 107 0.65 7.46 9.25
CA ALA A 107 -0.19 8.52 9.80
C ALA A 107 -0.28 8.47 11.33
N GLU A 108 -0.15 7.29 11.93
CA GLU A 108 -0.34 7.02 13.37
C GLU A 108 0.76 7.62 14.27
N ARG A 109 1.46 8.66 13.80
CA ARG A 109 2.47 9.40 14.55
C ARG A 109 2.26 10.91 14.42
N GLY A 110 1.14 11.35 14.97
CA GLY A 110 0.89 12.71 15.44
C GLY A 110 0.63 12.68 16.94
#